data_AF-A0A1T2X2J0-F1
#
_entry.id   AF-A0A1T2X2J0-F1
#
_cell.length_a   1.000
_cell.length_b   1.000
_cell.length_c   1.000
_cell.angle_alpha   90.00
_cell.angle_beta   90.00
_cell.angle_gamma   90.00
#
_symmetry.space_group_name_H-M   'P 1'
#
loop_
_entity.id
_entity.type
_entity.pdbx_description
1 polymer ?
#
loop_
_entity_poly.entity_id
_entity_poly.type
_entity_poly.pdbx_seq_one_letter_code
_entity_poly.pdbx_strand_id
1 'polypeptide(L)'
;MKLAGKNMWILVIVVLLAVVPLVIVQGDFGGADGAAEEMIQTIQPDYEPWFQPLMEPPAETESMLFALQAALGAGFIGFTIGLFRGRHSKKNNTDASN
;
A
#
# COMPACT_ATOMS: atom_id res chain seq x y z
N MET A 1 28.03 10.22 -9.00
CA MET A 1 26.98 9.17 -9.11
C MET A 1 25.62 9.84 -9.06
N LYS A 2 24.84 9.78 -10.16
CA LYS A 2 23.53 10.44 -10.27
C LYS A 2 22.56 9.80 -9.27
N LEU A 3 22.12 10.57 -8.26
CA LEU A 3 21.20 10.14 -7.20
C LEU A 3 19.98 9.37 -7.74
N ALA A 4 19.48 9.75 -8.93
CA ALA A 4 18.36 9.10 -9.60
C ALA A 4 18.55 7.59 -9.86
N GLY A 5 19.77 7.12 -10.15
CA GLY A 5 20.02 5.70 -10.44
C GLY A 5 19.95 4.82 -9.19
N LYS A 6 20.49 5.31 -8.05
CA LYS A 6 20.52 4.56 -6.79
C LYS A 6 19.13 4.46 -6.16
N ASN A 7 18.33 5.52 -6.26
CA ASN A 7 16.96 5.56 -5.73
C ASN A 7 16.01 4.64 -6.53
N MET A 8 16.27 4.45 -7.83
CA MET A 8 15.52 3.52 -8.68
C MET A 8 15.69 2.07 -8.20
N TRP A 9 16.91 1.66 -7.86
CA TRP A 9 17.19 0.32 -7.35
C TRP A 9 16.50 0.06 -6.01
N ILE A 10 16.47 1.05 -5.12
CA ILE A 10 15.76 0.94 -3.83
C ILE A 10 14.26 0.75 -4.06
N LEU A 11 13.65 1.50 -4.98
CA LEU A 11 12.23 1.34 -5.33
C LEU A 11 11.92 -0.05 -5.90
N VAL A 12 12.78 -0.56 -6.79
CA VAL A 12 12.62 -1.92 -7.34
C VAL A 12 12.66 -2.94 -6.22
N ILE A 13 13.62 -2.85 -5.30
CA ILE A 13 13.74 -3.77 -4.15
C ILE A 13 12.49 -3.71 -3.26
N VAL A 14 11.97 -2.52 -2.95
CA VAL A 14 10.75 -2.35 -2.14
C VAL A 14 9.54 -2.99 -2.82
N VAL A 15 9.37 -2.77 -4.12
CA VAL A 15 8.28 -3.39 -4.90
C VAL A 15 8.44 -4.90 -4.92
N LEU A 16 9.66 -5.41 -5.10
CA LEU A 16 9.94 -6.85 -5.10
C LEU A 16 9.62 -7.48 -3.75
N LEU A 17 9.97 -6.81 -2.64
CA LEU A 17 9.67 -7.25 -1.28
C LEU A 17 8.16 -7.27 -1.01
N ALA A 18 7.38 -6.36 -1.60
CA ALA A 18 5.92 -6.36 -1.49
C ALA A 18 5.25 -7.45 -2.36
N VAL A 19 5.73 -7.66 -3.60
CA VAL A 19 5.08 -8.54 -4.59
C VAL A 19 5.43 -10.01 -4.39
N VAL A 20 6.67 -10.32 -4.01
CA VAL A 20 7.13 -11.71 -3.80
C VAL A 20 6.25 -12.49 -2.82
N PRO A 21 5.97 -12.00 -1.59
CA PRO A 21 5.09 -12.70 -0.67
C PRO A 21 3.66 -12.79 -1.21
N LEU A 22 3.19 -11.79 -1.97
CA LEU A 22 1.84 -11.79 -2.57
C LEU A 22 1.64 -12.90 -3.61
N VAL A 23 2.70 -13.31 -4.31
CA VAL A 23 2.66 -14.36 -5.33
C VAL A 23 2.96 -15.75 -4.75
N ILE A 24 3.83 -15.82 -3.74
CA ILE A 24 4.24 -17.09 -3.11
C ILE A 24 3.21 -17.56 -2.07
N VAL A 25 2.60 -16.63 -1.34
CA VAL A 25 1.64 -16.95 -0.27
C VAL A 25 0.23 -16.90 -0.86
N GLN A 26 -0.34 -18.07 -1.16
CA GLN A 26 -1.77 -18.24 -1.45
C GLN A 26 -2.57 -18.28 -0.15
N GLY A 27 -2.50 -17.20 0.62
CA GLY A 27 -3.25 -17.03 1.86
C GLY A 27 -4.38 -16.02 1.67
N ASP A 28 -5.47 -16.19 2.40
CA ASP A 28 -6.39 -15.08 2.63
C ASP A 28 -5.61 -13.99 3.34
N PHE A 29 -5.34 -12.90 2.64
CA PHE A 29 -4.78 -11.67 3.21
C PHE A 29 -5.88 -10.97 4.02
N GLY A 30 -6.38 -11.66 5.04
CA GLY A 30 -7.30 -11.13 6.02
C GLY A 30 -6.61 -10.07 6.86
N GLY A 31 -7.38 -9.09 7.33
CA GLY A 31 -6.89 -8.08 8.24
C GLY A 31 -6.27 -8.72 9.50
N ALA A 32 -5.33 -7.99 10.13
CA ALA A 32 -4.69 -8.45 11.37
C ALA A 32 -5.70 -8.76 12.50
N ASP A 33 -6.91 -8.21 12.40
CA ASP A 33 -7.99 -8.39 13.37
C ASP A 33 -8.54 -9.82 13.40
N GLY A 34 -8.81 -10.43 12.23
CA GLY A 34 -9.32 -11.81 12.17
C GLY A 34 -8.32 -12.84 12.71
N ALA A 35 -7.02 -12.63 12.47
CA ALA A 35 -5.97 -13.48 13.05
C ALA A 35 -5.83 -13.29 14.57
N ALA A 36 -6.16 -12.11 15.09
CA ALA A 36 -6.15 -11.82 16.52
C ALA A 36 -7.33 -12.48 17.24
N GLU A 37 -8.53 -12.43 16.66
CA GLU A 37 -9.72 -13.09 17.22
C GLU A 37 -9.54 -14.60 17.36
N GLU A 38 -9.05 -15.26 16.32
CA GLU A 38 -8.83 -16.72 16.32
C GLU A 38 -7.79 -17.14 17.38
N MET A 39 -6.74 -16.34 17.55
CA MET A 39 -5.69 -16.58 18.54
C MET A 39 -6.17 -16.34 19.97
N ILE A 40 -6.97 -15.30 20.20
CA ILE A 40 -7.55 -15.00 21.52
C ILE A 40 -8.49 -16.12 21.97
N GLN A 41 -9.35 -16.63 21.06
CA GLN A 41 -10.25 -17.75 21.35
C GLN A 41 -9.49 -19.05 21.68
N THR A 42 -8.29 -19.22 21.12
CA THR A 42 -7.44 -20.41 21.37
C THR A 42 -6.68 -20.32 22.69
N ILE A 43 -6.20 -19.13 23.07
CA ILE A 43 -5.37 -18.93 24.27
C ILE A 43 -6.23 -18.84 25.54
N GLN A 44 -7.42 -18.25 25.44
CA GLN A 44 -8.28 -18.05 26.59
C GLN A 44 -9.77 -18.18 26.18
N PRO A 45 -10.36 -19.38 26.29
CA PRO A 45 -11.73 -19.63 25.84
C PRO A 45 -12.80 -18.87 26.63
N ASP A 46 -12.49 -18.39 27.84
CA ASP A 46 -13.37 -17.56 28.67
C ASP A 46 -13.13 -16.05 28.48
N TYR A 47 -12.35 -15.63 27.47
CA TYR A 47 -12.07 -14.22 27.23
C TYR A 47 -13.30 -13.51 26.62
N GLU A 48 -13.89 -12.61 27.39
CA GLU A 48 -14.87 -11.66 26.87
C GLU A 48 -14.15 -10.46 26.22
N PRO A 49 -14.46 -10.11 24.95
CA PRO A 49 -13.94 -8.90 24.34
C PRO A 49 -14.36 -7.66 25.13
N TRP A 50 -13.38 -6.89 25.61
CA TRP A 50 -13.61 -5.62 26.31
C TRP A 50 -14.18 -4.51 25.41
N PHE A 51 -14.17 -4.75 24.09
CA PHE A 51 -14.76 -3.91 23.08
C PHE A 51 -15.43 -4.82 22.04
N GLN A 52 -16.75 -4.72 21.94
CA GLN A 52 -17.53 -5.38 20.90
C GLN A 52 -18.04 -4.28 19.96
N PRO A 53 -17.86 -4.41 18.63
CA PRO A 53 -18.44 -3.48 17.69
C PRO A 53 -19.95 -3.39 17.93
N LEU A 54 -20.47 -2.19 18.24
CA LEU A 54 -21.91 -1.94 18.40
C LEU A 54 -22.71 -2.31 17.13
N MET A 55 -22.02 -2.38 16.00
CA MET A 55 -22.43 -2.90 14.70
C MET A 55 -21.19 -3.58 14.10
N GLU A 56 -21.28 -4.84 13.68
CA GLU A 56 -20.29 -5.43 12.77
C GLU A 56 -20.46 -4.77 11.39
N PRO A 57 -19.55 -3.89 10.95
CA PRO A 57 -19.61 -3.43 9.57
C PRO A 57 -19.34 -4.63 8.66
N PRO A 58 -20.11 -4.84 7.58
CA PRO A 58 -19.82 -5.88 6.62
C PRO A 58 -18.37 -5.74 6.12
N ALA A 59 -17.64 -6.84 5.99
CA ALA A 59 -16.26 -6.88 5.50
C ALA A 59 -16.05 -6.11 4.16
N GLU A 60 -17.12 -5.92 3.39
CA GLU A 60 -17.12 -5.09 2.19
C GLU A 60 -16.77 -3.62 2.47
N THR A 61 -17.15 -3.07 3.62
CA THR A 61 -16.87 -1.66 3.96
C THR A 61 -15.39 -1.46 4.27
N GLU A 62 -14.75 -2.40 4.96
CA GLU A 62 -13.32 -2.34 5.27
C GLU A 62 -12.47 -2.42 4.00
N SER A 63 -12.75 -3.41 3.15
CA SER A 63 -12.06 -3.56 1.87
C SER A 63 -12.25 -2.34 0.95
N MET A 64 -13.43 -1.71 0.93
CA MET A 64 -13.66 -0.46 0.19
C MET A 64 -12.83 0.71 0.73
N LEU A 65 -12.68 0.84 2.06
CA LEU A 65 -11.85 1.88 2.66
C LEU A 65 -10.36 1.66 2.33
N PHE A 66 -9.87 0.42 2.38
CA PHE A 66 -8.50 0.09 1.95
C PHE A 66 -8.29 0.34 0.45
N ALA A 67 -9.27 -0.02 -0.40
CA ALA A 67 -9.21 0.25 -1.83
C ALA A 67 -9.18 1.75 -2.13
N LEU A 68 -9.95 2.57 -1.40
CA LEU A 68 -9.92 4.02 -1.51
C LEU A 68 -8.55 4.60 -1.12
N GLN A 69 -7.98 4.14 0.00
CA GLN A 69 -6.64 4.53 0.43
C GLN A 69 -5.58 4.19 -0.61
N ALA A 70 -5.66 2.99 -1.19
CA ALA A 70 -4.76 2.55 -2.26
C ALA A 70 -4.92 3.41 -3.52
N ALA A 71 -6.16 3.74 -3.93
CA ALA A 71 -6.43 4.59 -5.07
C ALA A 71 -5.88 6.01 -4.89
N LEU A 72 -6.05 6.60 -3.71
CA LEU A 72 -5.48 7.91 -3.38
C LEU A 72 -3.94 7.89 -3.38
N GLY A 73 -3.34 6.85 -2.79
CA GLY A 73 -1.89 6.68 -2.78
C GLY A 73 -1.31 6.53 -4.20
N ALA A 74 -1.94 5.70 -5.03
CA ALA A 74 -1.55 5.52 -6.43
C ALA A 74 -1.72 6.81 -7.25
N GLY A 75 -2.82 7.55 -7.03
CA GLY A 75 -3.06 8.85 -7.65
C GLY A 75 -1.97 9.88 -7.29
N PHE A 76 -1.58 9.96 -6.02
CA PHE A 76 -0.53 10.87 -5.56
C PHE A 76 0.84 10.52 -6.19
N ILE A 77 1.21 9.24 -6.20
CA ILE A 77 2.47 8.77 -6.82
C ILE A 77 2.45 9.04 -8.33
N GLY A 78 1.35 8.74 -9.02
CA GLY A 78 1.20 9.01 -10.45
C GLY A 78 1.32 10.50 -10.79
N PHE A 79 0.67 11.36 -10.00
CA PHE A 79 0.71 12.81 -10.18
C PHE A 79 2.12 13.37 -9.96
N THR A 80 2.82 12.94 -8.91
CA THR A 80 4.18 13.40 -8.64
C THR A 80 5.13 13.00 -9.78
N ILE A 81 5.11 11.74 -10.23
CA ILE A 81 5.91 11.27 -11.37
C ILE A 81 5.57 12.08 -12.64
N GLY A 82 4.28 12.32 -12.92
CA GLY A 82 3.82 13.11 -14.05
C GLY A 82 4.35 14.55 -14.02
N LEU A 83 4.28 15.21 -12.87
CA LEU A 83 4.81 16.57 -12.67
C LEU A 83 6.33 16.63 -12.89
N PHE A 84 7.09 15.68 -12.34
CA PHE A 84 8.54 15.63 -12.53
C PHE A 84 8.91 15.41 -14.00
N ARG A 85 8.18 14.55 -14.72
CA ARG A 85 8.36 14.34 -16.16
C ARG A 85 8.08 15.61 -16.96
N GLY A 86 6.97 16.31 -16.66
CA GLY A 86 6.59 17.55 -17.34
C GLY A 86 7.61 18.68 -17.15
N ARG A 87 8.18 18.81 -15.95
CA ARG A 87 9.23 19.82 -15.67
C ARG A 87 10.54 19.53 -16.39
N HIS A 88 10.93 18.27 -16.53
CA HIS A 88 12.10 17.88 -17.33
C HIS A 88 11.90 18.15 -18.82
N SER A 89 10.71 17.88 -19.37
CA SER A 89 10.41 18.17 -20.78
C SER A 89 10.45 19.67 -21.11
N LYS A 90 10.02 20.52 -20.16
CA LYS A 90 10.04 21.98 -20.34
C LYS A 90 11.47 22.55 -20.35
N LYS A 91 12.39 21.96 -19.57
CA LYS A 91 13.80 22.39 -19.54
C LYS A 91 14.52 22.12 -20.87
N ASN A 92 14.26 20.97 -21.50
CA ASN A 92 14.91 20.58 -22.75
C ASN A 92 14.50 21.46 -23.95
N ASN A 93 13.28 22.01 -23.95
CA ASN A 93 12.81 22.90 -25.02
C ASN A 93 13.37 24.33 -24.91
N THR A 94 13.77 24.78 -23.72
CA THR A 94 14.38 26.11 -23.53
C THR A 94 15.86 26.11 -23.89
N ASP A 95 16.55 24.97 -23.78
CA ASP A 95 17.96 24.84 -24.18
C ASP A 95 18.13 24.60 -25.70
N ALA A 96 17.07 24.20 -26.41
CA ALA A 96 17.09 23.99 -27.87
C ALA A 96 16.70 25.24 -28.69
N SER A 97 16.23 26.30 -28.04
CA SER A 97 15.83 27.57 -28.69
C SER A 97 16.81 28.73 -28.44
N ASN A 98 18.01 28.46 -27.91
CA ASN A 98 19.08 29.44 -27.71
C ASN A 98 20.32 29.05 -28.52
#